data_AF-A0AAW9EDD7-F1
#
_entry.id   AF-A0AAW9EDD7-F1
#
_cell.length_a   1.000
_cell.length_b   1.000
_cell.length_c   1.000
_cell.angle_alpha   90.00
_cell.angle_beta   90.00
_cell.angle_gamma   90.00
#
_symmetry.space_group_name_H-M   'P 1'
#
loop_
_entity.id
_entity.type
_entity.pdbx_description
1 polymer ?
#
loop_
_entity_poly.entity_id
_entity_poly.type
_entity_poly.pdbx_seq_one_letter_code
_entity_poly.pdbx_strand_id
1 'polypeptide(L)'
;VKESAPFIEVPLFEEPMKLAIYDEHPWHDRKSVPMGDLAGQRLLMLEDGHCLRDQALGFCFQAGAKEDTHFRATSLETLRNMVAAG
;
A
#
# COMPACT_ATOMS: atom_id res chain seq x y z
N VAL A 1 19.98 -5.74 -4.70
CA VAL A 1 19.11 -6.95 -4.81
C VAL A 1 19.85 -7.97 -5.67
N LYS A 2 19.59 -9.29 -5.59
CA LYS A 2 20.31 -10.27 -6.44
C LYS A 2 20.25 -9.93 -7.94
N GLU A 3 19.18 -9.29 -8.36
CA GLU A 3 18.90 -8.88 -9.75
C GLU A 3 19.71 -7.65 -10.20
N SER A 4 20.11 -6.77 -9.27
CA SER A 4 20.86 -5.55 -9.58
C SER A 4 22.38 -5.71 -9.52
N ALA A 5 22.87 -6.88 -9.09
CA ALA A 5 24.30 -7.17 -8.93
C ALA A 5 25.21 -6.87 -10.15
N PRO A 6 24.78 -7.03 -11.42
CA PRO A 6 25.63 -6.69 -12.57
C PRO A 6 25.56 -5.21 -12.98
N PHE A 7 24.83 -4.35 -12.26
CA PHE A 7 24.61 -2.96 -12.62
C PHE A 7 25.18 -1.98 -11.57
N ILE A 8 25.39 -0.73 -11.99
CA ILE A 8 25.76 0.37 -11.08
C ILE A 8 24.47 1.05 -10.61
N GLU A 9 24.28 1.13 -9.30
CA GLU A 9 23.13 1.80 -8.67
C GLU A 9 23.53 3.24 -8.28
N VAL A 10 22.75 4.23 -8.71
CA VAL A 10 22.93 5.64 -8.32
C VAL A 10 21.65 6.10 -7.62
N PRO A 11 21.68 6.40 -6.31
CA PRO A 11 20.50 6.87 -5.59
C PRO A 11 20.00 8.20 -6.18
N LEU A 12 18.70 8.28 -6.49
CA LEU A 12 18.08 9.49 -7.02
C LEU A 12 17.29 10.24 -5.95
N PHE A 13 16.33 9.55 -5.31
CA PHE A 13 15.51 10.08 -4.23
C PHE A 13 14.85 8.94 -3.45
N GLU A 14 14.27 9.29 -2.31
CA GLU A 14 13.41 8.40 -1.53
C GLU A 14 11.94 8.76 -1.79
N GLU A 15 11.12 7.76 -2.12
CA GLU A 15 9.69 7.94 -2.37
C GLU A 15 8.86 7.48 -1.16
N PRO A 16 8.14 8.39 -0.48
CA PRO A 16 7.31 7.99 0.66
C PRO A 16 6.00 7.36 0.20
N MET A 17 5.64 6.22 0.79
CA MET A 17 4.30 5.65 0.64
C MET A 17 3.28 6.40 1.52
N LYS A 18 2.05 6.56 1.01
CA LYS A 18 0.95 7.24 1.69
C LYS A 18 -0.29 6.34 1.70
N LEU A 19 -1.16 6.58 2.67
CA LEU A 19 -2.46 5.92 2.75
C LEU A 19 -3.47 6.70 1.90
N ALA A 20 -4.21 5.98 1.06
CA ALA A 20 -5.37 6.50 0.35
C ALA A 20 -6.66 6.03 1.03
N ILE A 21 -7.63 6.93 1.18
CA ILE A 21 -8.96 6.69 1.76
C ILE A 21 -10.01 7.37 0.88
N TYR A 22 -11.27 6.96 0.98
CA TYR A 22 -12.39 7.70 0.38
C TYR A 22 -12.82 8.89 1.24
N ASP A 23 -13.57 9.82 0.64
CA ASP A 23 -13.93 11.11 1.25
C ASP A 23 -14.72 10.94 2.54
N GLU A 24 -15.67 10.00 2.60
CA GLU A 24 -16.49 9.73 3.78
C GLU A 24 -15.82 8.82 4.82
N HIS A 25 -14.54 8.47 4.66
CA HIS A 25 -13.86 7.57 5.58
C HIS A 25 -13.68 8.23 6.97
N PRO A 26 -13.83 7.49 8.09
CA PRO A 26 -13.68 8.04 9.46
C PRO A 26 -12.34 8.71 9.78
N TRP A 27 -11.34 8.58 8.90
CA TRP A 27 -10.01 9.16 9.04
C TRP A 27 -9.79 10.39 8.15
N HIS A 28 -10.80 10.86 7.41
CA HIS A 28 -10.71 12.00 6.51
C HIS A 28 -10.04 13.22 7.16
N ASP A 29 -10.45 13.57 8.38
CA ASP A 29 -9.93 14.76 9.07
C ASP A 29 -8.59 14.51 9.80
N ARG A 30 -8.05 13.30 9.75
CA ARG A 30 -6.78 12.96 10.39
C ARG A 30 -5.60 13.37 9.49
N LYS A 31 -4.66 14.12 10.05
CA LYS A 31 -3.41 14.49 9.35
C LYS A 31 -2.43 13.33 9.16
N SER A 32 -2.53 12.32 10.00
CA SER A 32 -1.67 11.14 9.97
C SER A 32 -2.38 9.96 10.64
N VAL A 33 -2.13 8.75 10.14
CA VAL A 33 -2.64 7.51 10.72
C VAL A 33 -1.43 6.70 11.19
N PRO A 34 -1.32 6.39 12.50
CA PRO A 34 -0.26 5.51 12.98
C PRO A 34 -0.48 4.09 12.45
N MET A 35 0.60 3.37 12.15
CA MET A 35 0.50 2.04 11.54
C MET A 35 -0.35 1.06 12.37
N GLY A 36 -0.32 1.15 13.71
CA GLY A 36 -1.14 0.31 14.57
C GLY A 36 -2.66 0.50 14.41
N ASP A 37 -3.11 1.65 13.90
CA ASP A 37 -4.54 1.88 13.63
C ASP A 37 -5.02 1.14 12.37
N LEU A 38 -4.09 0.66 11.52
CA LEU A 38 -4.42 -0.21 10.39
C LEU A 38 -4.83 -1.61 10.85
N ALA A 39 -4.54 -1.98 12.10
CA ALA A 39 -4.93 -3.25 12.67
C ALA A 39 -6.44 -3.48 12.56
N GLY A 40 -6.84 -4.58 11.92
CA GLY A 40 -8.25 -4.92 11.73
C GLY A 40 -8.99 -4.12 10.64
N GLN A 41 -8.34 -3.18 9.96
CA GLN A 41 -8.89 -2.56 8.75
C GLN A 41 -8.74 -3.47 7.53
N ARG A 42 -9.60 -3.26 6.54
CA ARG A 42 -9.50 -3.90 5.21
C ARG A 42 -8.66 -3.02 4.31
N LEU A 43 -7.53 -3.55 3.84
CA LEU A 43 -6.65 -2.89 2.89
C LEU A 43 -6.79 -3.52 1.51
N LEU A 44 -6.99 -2.67 0.51
CA LEU A 44 -6.89 -3.03 -0.90
C LEU A 44 -5.41 -3.03 -1.29
N MET A 45 -4.96 -4.06 -2.01
CA MET A 45 -3.57 -4.19 -2.45
C MET A 45 -3.47 -4.63 -3.92
N LEU A 46 -2.31 -4.36 -4.52
CA LEU A 46 -1.98 -4.86 -5.84
C LEU A 46 -1.78 -6.38 -5.82
N GLU A 47 -1.92 -7.00 -6.98
CA GLU A 47 -1.63 -8.42 -7.19
C GLU A 47 -0.17 -8.80 -6.93
N ASP A 48 0.07 -10.11 -6.77
CA ASP A 48 1.39 -10.71 -6.61
C ASP A 48 2.29 -10.38 -7.82
N GLY A 49 3.59 -10.14 -7.57
CA GLY A 49 4.56 -9.81 -8.63
C GLY A 49 4.91 -8.32 -8.77
N HIS A 50 4.34 -7.46 -7.93
CA HIS A 50 4.73 -6.04 -7.83
C HIS A 50 5.61 -5.79 -6.60
N CYS A 51 6.80 -5.23 -6.80
CA CYS A 51 7.70 -4.84 -5.69
C CYS A 51 7.02 -3.91 -4.67
N LEU A 52 6.04 -3.12 -5.12
CA LEU A 52 5.23 -2.23 -4.27
C LEU A 52 4.37 -3.00 -3.28
N ARG A 53 3.85 -4.17 -3.69
CA ARG A 53 3.13 -5.06 -2.79
C ARG A 53 4.09 -5.52 -1.70
N ASP A 54 5.23 -6.09 -2.04
CA ASP A 54 6.18 -6.61 -1.05
C ASP A 54 6.66 -5.54 -0.05
N GLN A 55 6.88 -4.31 -0.53
CA GLN A 55 7.23 -3.17 0.31
C GLN A 55 6.08 -2.73 1.23
N ALA A 56 4.82 -2.73 0.75
CA ALA A 56 3.65 -2.42 1.57
C ALA A 56 3.30 -3.54 2.57
N LEU A 57 3.41 -4.81 2.15
CA LEU A 57 3.10 -6.00 2.95
C LEU A 57 4.01 -6.11 4.18
N GLY A 58 5.28 -5.74 4.06
CA GLY A 58 6.25 -5.83 5.16
C GLY A 58 5.83 -5.02 6.39
N PHE A 59 5.24 -3.84 6.20
CA PHE A 59 4.85 -2.94 7.29
C PHE A 59 3.39 -3.12 7.72
N CYS A 60 2.47 -3.27 6.77
CA CYS A 60 1.03 -3.33 7.06
C CYS A 60 0.62 -4.65 7.77
N PHE A 61 1.20 -5.79 7.41
CA PHE A 61 0.91 -7.05 8.11
C PHE A 61 1.59 -7.13 9.48
N GLN A 62 2.80 -6.58 9.64
CA GLN A 62 3.42 -6.45 10.96
C GLN A 62 2.56 -5.62 11.92
N ALA A 63 1.80 -4.67 11.40
CA ALA A 63 0.84 -3.87 12.16
C ALA A 63 -0.53 -4.54 12.37
N GLY A 64 -0.80 -5.73 11.79
CA GLY A 64 -2.04 -6.48 11.99
C GLY A 64 -3.21 -6.10 11.06
N ALA A 65 -2.95 -5.42 9.95
CA ALA A 65 -3.96 -5.15 8.93
C ALA A 65 -4.38 -6.41 8.17
N LYS A 66 -5.60 -6.44 7.62
CA LYS A 66 -6.11 -7.57 6.83
C LYS A 66 -6.19 -7.19 5.36
N GLU A 67 -5.59 -8.01 4.51
CA GLU A 67 -5.75 -7.92 3.06
C GLU A 67 -7.20 -8.31 2.68
N ASP A 68 -7.84 -7.48 1.85
CA ASP A 68 -9.05 -7.91 1.17
C ASP A 68 -8.69 -8.74 -0.06
N THR A 69 -8.84 -10.06 0.06
CA THR A 69 -8.53 -11.01 -1.01
C THR A 69 -9.59 -11.06 -2.11
N HIS A 70 -10.75 -10.42 -1.94
CA HIS A 70 -11.79 -10.35 -2.96
C HIS A 70 -11.48 -9.34 -4.05
N PHE A 71 -10.67 -8.32 -3.73
CA PHE A 71 -10.36 -7.21 -4.62
C PHE A 71 -8.87 -7.11 -4.85
N ARG A 72 -8.41 -7.89 -5.82
CA ARG A 72 -7.03 -7.86 -6.31
C ARG A 72 -6.95 -6.99 -7.55
N ALA A 73 -6.28 -5.86 -7.45
CA ALA A 73 -6.07 -4.96 -8.58
C ALA A 73 -4.76 -5.27 -9.30
N THR A 74 -4.83 -5.32 -10.63
CA THR A 74 -3.66 -5.46 -11.52
C THR A 74 -2.92 -4.14 -11.76
N SER A 75 -3.48 -3.01 -11.33
CA SER A 75 -2.87 -1.68 -11.52
C SER A 75 -3.19 -0.71 -10.38
N LEU A 76 -2.30 0.26 -10.16
CA LEU A 76 -2.50 1.33 -9.17
C LEU A 76 -3.74 2.18 -9.47
N GLU A 77 -4.05 2.38 -10.76
CA GLU A 77 -5.23 3.13 -11.20
C GLU A 77 -6.52 2.40 -10.81
N THR A 78 -6.56 1.08 -10.99
CA THR A 78 -7.69 0.25 -10.54
C THR A 78 -7.84 0.33 -9.03
N LEU A 79 -6.74 0.26 -8.27
CA LEU A 79 -6.76 0.39 -6.82
C LEU A 79 -7.34 1.74 -6.38
N ARG A 80 -6.90 2.84 -7.00
CA ARG A 80 -7.42 4.19 -6.72
C ARG A 80 -8.91 4.29 -6.97
N ASN A 81 -9.40 3.74 -8.08
CA ASN A 81 -10.82 3.77 -8.42
C ASN A 81 -11.67 2.93 -7.44
N MET A 82 -11.14 1.80 -6.97
CA MET A 82 -11.83 0.99 -5.95
C MET A 82 -11.89 1.73 -4.61
N VAL A 83 -10.79 2.36 -4.18
CA VAL A 83 -10.81 3.21 -2.97
C VAL A 83 -11.85 4.32 -3.12
N ALA A 84 -11.90 5.01 -4.27
CA ALA A 84 -12.87 6.08 -4.50
C ALA A 84 -14.34 5.59 -4.53
N ALA A 85 -14.58 4.30 -4.74
CA ALA A 85 -15.93 3.72 -4.77
C ALA A 85 -16.47 3.35 -3.38
N GLY A 86 -15.62 3.33 -2.34
CA GLY A 86 -15.99 3.05 -0.93
C GLY A 86 -15.59 1.66 -0.47
#